data_AF-A0A2T4Z3J5-F1
#
_entry.id   AF-A0A2T4Z3J5-F1
#
_cell.length_a   1.000
_cell.length_b   1.000
_cell.length_c   1.000
_cell.angle_alpha   90.00
_cell.angle_beta   90.00
_cell.angle_gamma   90.00
#
_symmetry.space_group_name_H-M   'P 1'
#
loop_
_entity.id
_entity.type
_entity.pdbx_description
1 polymer ?
#
loop_
_entity_poly.entity_id
_entity_poly.type
_entity_poly.pdbx_seq_one_letter_code
_entity_poly.pdbx_strand_id
1 'polypeptide(L)' 'MMLFRDRMVQIHQSYGEPRVIYSLRNQLERNHIESRLRVKRKKHLTTYQLLVPSQDAQKAVEILDCYKKELEKA' A
#
# COMPACT_ATOMS: atom_id res chain seq x y z
N MET A 1 13.72 -25.77 -7.66
CA MET A 1 12.70 -24.70 -7.68
C MET A 1 13.18 -23.59 -6.76
N MET A 2 13.56 -22.44 -7.32
CA MET A 2 14.00 -21.30 -6.51
C MET A 2 12.81 -20.73 -5.74
N LEU A 3 12.89 -20.83 -4.41
CA LEU A 3 12.00 -20.14 -3.48
C LEU A 3 12.28 -18.65 -3.58
N PHE A 4 11.59 -17.95 -4.48
CA PHE A 4 11.55 -16.50 -4.47
C PHE A 4 10.89 -16.10 -3.16
N ARG A 5 11.68 -15.67 -2.17
CA ARG A 5 11.15 -14.90 -1.04
C ARG A 5 10.49 -13.68 -1.66
N ASP A 6 9.16 -13.66 -1.71
CA ASP A 6 8.39 -12.53 -2.21
C ASP A 6 8.85 -11.26 -1.51
N ARG A 7 9.64 -10.47 -2.23
CA ARG A 7 10.24 -9.26 -1.69
C ARG A 7 9.14 -8.22 -1.60
N MET A 8 8.67 -7.98 -0.39
CA MET A 8 7.70 -6.94 -0.11
C MET A 8 8.35 -5.56 -0.32
N VAL A 9 7.80 -4.77 -1.23
CA VAL A 9 8.25 -3.41 -1.54
C VAL A 9 7.24 -2.39 -1.03
N GLN A 10 7.73 -1.25 -0.56
CA GLN A 10 6.88 -0.15 -0.12
C GLN A 10 6.37 0.61 -1.35
N ILE A 11 5.05 0.76 -1.46
CA ILE A 11 4.42 1.54 -2.54
C ILE A 11 3.75 2.83 -2.03
N HIS A 12 3.43 2.90 -0.74
CA HIS A 12 2.83 4.09 -0.14
C HIS A 12 3.26 4.27 1.31
N GLN A 13 3.31 5.52 1.77
CA GLN A 13 3.56 5.88 3.15
C GLN A 13 2.69 7.07 3.56
N SER A 14 2.00 6.94 4.69
CA SER A 14 1.22 8.02 5.31
C SER A 14 1.75 8.34 6.71
N TYR A 15 1.62 9.61 7.10
CA TYR A 15 2.03 10.14 8.39
C TYR A 15 0.78 10.47 9.20
N GLY A 16 0.60 9.83 10.35
CA GLY A 16 -0.50 10.14 11.26
C GLY A 16 -1.93 9.80 10.75
N GLU A 17 -2.13 9.44 9.48
CA GLU A 17 -3.45 9.13 8.92
C GLU A 17 -3.64 7.64 8.64
N PRO A 18 -4.10 6.85 9.64
CA PRO A 18 -4.40 5.44 9.43
C PRO A 18 -5.53 5.22 8.44
N ARG A 19 -6.54 6.11 8.41
CA ARG A 19 -7.75 5.93 7.58
C ARG A 19 -7.43 5.80 6.10
N VAL A 20 -6.63 6.71 5.55
CA VAL A 20 -6.22 6.69 4.13
C VAL A 20 -5.50 5.39 3.78
N ILE A 21 -4.56 4.98 4.64
CA ILE A 21 -3.80 3.75 4.47
C ILE A 21 -4.69 2.50 4.44
N TYR A 22 -5.72 2.45 5.29
CA TYR A 22 -6.67 1.35 5.31
C TYR A 22 -7.57 1.35 4.06
N SER A 23 -7.99 2.51 3.57
CA SER A 23 -8.74 2.62 2.31
C SER A 23 -7.93 2.12 1.12
N LEU A 24 -6.66 2.54 1.02
CA LEU A 24 -5.75 2.07 -0.05
C LEU A 24 -5.55 0.56 0.03
N ARG A 25 -5.35 0.01 1.23
CA ARG A 25 -5.27 -1.44 1.44
C ARG A 25 -6.53 -2.16 0.98
N ASN A 26 -7.71 -1.68 1.37
CA ASN A 26 -8.99 -2.25 0.94
C ASN A 26 -9.12 -2.27 -0.59
N GLN A 27 -8.66 -1.21 -1.25
CA GLN A 27 -8.70 -1.13 -2.71
C GLN A 27 -7.80 -2.18 -3.36
N LEU A 28 -6.60 -2.42 -2.81
CA LEU A 28 -5.71 -3.48 -3.29
C LEU A 28 -6.31 -4.88 -3.05
N GLU A 29 -6.90 -5.11 -1.88
CA GLU A 29 -7.55 -6.38 -1.54
C GLU A 29 -8.73 -6.69 -2.48
N ARG A 30 -9.54 -5.68 -2.82
CA ARG A 30 -10.63 -5.80 -3.83
C ARG A 30 -10.12 -6.15 -5.22
N ASN A 31 -8.87 -5.82 -5.54
CA ASN A 31 -8.22 -6.12 -6.81
C ASN A 31 -7.31 -7.36 -6.74
N HIS A 32 -7.47 -8.19 -5.69
CA HIS A 32 -6.71 -9.42 -5.46
C HIS A 32 -5.19 -9.22 -5.34
N ILE A 33 -4.74 -8.05 -4.86
CA ILE A 33 -3.33 -7.79 -4.58
C ILE A 33 -3.08 -7.98 -3.09
N GLU A 34 -2.19 -8.91 -2.74
CA GLU A 34 -1.72 -9.05 -1.35
C GLU A 34 -1.03 -7.75 -0.93
N SER A 35 -1.40 -7.22 0.22
CA SER A 35 -0.73 -6.08 0.79
C SER A 35 -0.50 -6.25 2.29
N ARG A 36 0.60 -5.66 2.78
CA ARG A 36 0.99 -5.68 4.18
C ARG A 36 1.12 -4.26 4.70
N LEU A 37 0.58 -4.05 5.89
CA LEU A 37 0.76 -2.80 6.62
C LEU A 37 1.91 -2.92 7.61
N ARG A 38 2.86 -2.00 7.50
CA ARG A 38 3.94 -1.84 8.47
C ARG A 38 3.81 -0.50 9.15
N VAL A 39 3.55 -0.51 10.45
CA VAL A 39 3.55 0.69 11.28
C VAL A 39 4.94 0.87 11.86
N LYS A 40 5.56 2.03 11.64
CA LYS A 40 6.79 2.43 12.33
C LYS A 40 6.49 3.61 13.23
N ARG A 41 6.96 3.52 14.48
CA ARG A 41 6.89 4.61 15.46
C ARG A 41 8.31 5.10 15.72
N LYS A 42 8.57 6.39 15.49
CA LYS A 42 9.84 7.05 15.82
C LYS A 42 9.55 8.29 16.65
N LYS A 43 9.93 8.27 17.94
CA LYS A 43 9.86 9.35 18.97
C LYS A 43 8.60 10.26 18.96
N HIS A 44 8.34 11.01 17.89
CA HIS A 44 7.18 11.91 17.74
C HIS A 44 6.33 11.65 16.47
N LEU A 45 6.64 10.62 15.69
CA LEU A 45 6.00 10.37 14.39
C LEU A 45 5.62 8.89 14.25
N THR A 46 4.35 8.66 13.92
CA THR A 46 3.86 7.35 13.50
C THR A 46 3.69 7.35 11.98
N THR A 47 4.43 6.48 11.30
CA THR A 47 4.33 6.29 9.86
C THR A 47 3.69 4.95 9.56
N TYR A 48 2.73 4.96 8.65
CA TYR A 48 2.06 3.78 8.14
C TYR A 48 2.56 3.52 6.72
N GLN A 49 3.16 2.35 6.50
CA GLN A 49 3.71 1.96 5.21
C GLN A 49 2.85 0.84 4.62
N LEU A 50 2.46 0.99 3.36
CA LEU A 50 1.78 -0.04 2.58
C LEU A 50 2.82 -0.74 1.71
N LEU A 51 2.92 -2.05 1.88
CA LEU A 51 3.82 -2.91 1.14
C LEU A 51 3.04 -3.92 0.31
N VAL A 52 3.58 -4.28 -0.84
CA VAL A 52 3.02 -5.32 -1.74
C VAL A 52 4.17 -6.21 -2.24
N PRO A 53 3.89 -7.44 -2.73
CA PRO A 53 4.86 -8.23 -3.46
C PRO A 53 5.49 -7.41 -4.60
N SER A 54 6.81 -7.55 -4.81
CA SER A 54 7.51 -6.81 -5.87
C SER A 54 6.94 -7.06 -7.26
N GLN A 55 6.40 -8.25 -7.50
CA GLN A 55 5.74 -8.63 -8.76
C GLN A 55 4.45 -7.84 -9.02
N ASP A 56 3.74 -7.42 -7.97
CA ASP A 56 2.47 -6.69 -8.07
C ASP A 56 2.65 -5.18 -7.90
N ALA A 57 3.88 -4.71 -7.65
CA ALA A 57 4.14 -3.32 -7.28
C ALA A 57 3.66 -2.32 -8.32
N GLN A 58 3.94 -2.57 -9.60
CA GLN A 58 3.54 -1.67 -10.68
C GLN A 58 2.01 -1.62 -10.82
N LYS A 59 1.36 -2.80 -10.87
CA LYS A 59 -0.10 -2.91 -10.95
C LYS A 59 -0.79 -2.25 -9.74
N ALA A 60 -0.25 -2.44 -8.55
CA ALA A 60 -0.75 -1.82 -7.33
C ALA A 60 -0.69 -0.29 -7.40
N VAL A 61 0.41 0.27 -7.90
CA VAL A 61 0.55 1.73 -8.08
C VAL A 61 -0.48 2.26 -9.08
N GLU A 62 -0.68 1.59 -10.21
CA GLU A 62 -1.66 1.98 -11.23
C GLU A 62 -3.10 1.99 -10.70
N ILE A 63 -3.49 0.94 -9.95
CA ILE A 63 -4.82 0.85 -9.32
C ILE A 63 -5.03 1.98 -8.32
N LEU A 64 -4.03 2.26 -7.48
CA LEU A 64 -4.12 3.32 -6.48
C LEU A 64 -4.13 4.72 -7.11
N ASP A 65 -3.41 4.93 -8.22
CA ASP A 65 -3.43 6.18 -8.97
C ASP A 65 -4.81 6.44 -9.58
N CYS A 66 -5.41 5.40 -10.19
CA CYS A 66 -6.78 5.47 -10.70
C CYS A 66 -7.78 5.81 -9.59
N TYR A 67 -7.70 5.11 -8.45
CA TYR A 67 -8.57 5.36 -7.30
C TYR A 67 -8.45 6.78 -6.75
N LYS A 68 -7.23 7.35 -6.69
CA LYS A 68 -7.03 8.75 -6.28
C LYS A 68 -7.71 9.72 -7.23
N LYS A 69 -7.58 9.51 -8.54
CA LYS A 69 -8.24 10.35 -9.56
C LYS A 69 -9.76 10.29 -9.48
N GLU A 70 -10.33 9.14 -9.08
CA GLU A 70 -11.77 9.02 -8.82
C GLU A 70 -12.18 9.81 -7.59
N LEU A 71 -11.39 9.75 -6.51
CA LEU A 71 -11.65 10.52 -5.29
C LEU A 71 -11.57 12.03 -5.49
N GLU A 72 -10.68 12.52 -6.36
CA GLU A 72 -10.53 13.96 -6.66
C GLU A 72 -11.70 14.52 -7.50
N LYS A 73 -12.50 13.66 -8.12
CA LYS A 73 -13.64 14.05 -8.97
C LYS A 73 -14.98 14.03 -8.22
N ALA A 74 -15.04 13.47 -7.02
CA ALA A 74 -16.23 13.33 -6.20
C ALA A 74 -16.36 14.48 -5.19
#